data_AF-A0A944HXH6-F1
#
_entry.id   AF-A0A944HXH6-F1
#
_cell.length_a   1.000
_cell.length_b   1.000
_cell.length_c   1.000
_cell.angle_alpha   90.00
_cell.angle_beta   90.00
_cell.angle_gamma   90.00
#
_symmetry.space_group_name_H-M   'P 1'
#
loop_
_entity.id
_entity.type
_entity.pdbx_description
1 polymer ?
#
loop_
_entity_poly.entity_id
_entity_poly.type
_entity_poly.pdbx_seq_one_letter_code
_entity_poly.pdbx_strand_id
1 'polypeptide(L)'
;MTGSLIRPETVLLGRYTTDGHFLLVARSTPLAPRLRAELGGGLLTPAGADHPWHDVHFTSHWGSREPLAFTPAQLVAEFHGDTAVDRGRWRHPVNLHRLRIDLTPDDVPPYGAEQHSADPEQPAAQ
;
A
#
# COMPACT_ATOMS: atom_id res chain seq x y z
N MET A 1 -5.91 -2.26 -6.83
CA MET A 1 -5.56 -3.58 -7.41
C MET A 1 -5.53 -3.51 -8.93
N THR A 2 -4.84 -4.44 -9.58
CA THR A 2 -4.89 -4.67 -11.03
C THR A 2 -5.67 -5.96 -11.33
N GLY A 3 -6.20 -6.08 -12.55
CA GLY A 3 -7.10 -7.16 -12.93
C GLY A 3 -8.55 -6.91 -12.46
N SER A 4 -9.30 -7.98 -12.23
CA SER A 4 -10.73 -7.91 -11.87
C SER A 4 -10.97 -8.19 -10.38
N LEU A 5 -12.07 -7.68 -9.82
CA LEU A 5 -12.47 -7.93 -8.42
C LEU A 5 -12.47 -9.41 -8.02
N ILE A 6 -12.96 -10.30 -8.90
CA ILE A 6 -13.02 -11.74 -8.67
C ILE A 6 -11.68 -12.47 -8.87
N ARG A 7 -10.74 -11.82 -9.55
CA ARG A 7 -9.47 -12.44 -9.95
C ARG A 7 -8.32 -11.43 -9.94
N PRO A 8 -8.04 -10.78 -8.79
CA PRO A 8 -7.00 -9.75 -8.72
C PRO A 8 -5.64 -10.36 -9.03
N GLU A 9 -4.80 -9.63 -9.75
CA GLU A 9 -3.48 -10.12 -10.16
C GLU A 9 -2.39 -9.57 -9.24
N THR A 10 -2.32 -8.25 -9.12
CA THR A 10 -1.41 -7.56 -8.21
C THR A 10 -2.15 -6.46 -7.45
N VAL A 11 -1.61 -6.07 -6.30
CA VAL A 11 -2.12 -4.94 -5.52
C VAL A 11 -1.09 -3.83 -5.45
N LEU A 12 -1.59 -2.60 -5.50
CA LEU A 12 -0.82 -1.40 -5.23
C LEU A 12 -1.07 -1.07 -3.76
N LEU A 13 -0.02 -0.98 -2.96
CA LEU A 13 -0.10 -0.66 -1.56
C LEU A 13 0.24 0.80 -1.36
N GLY A 14 -0.66 1.51 -0.69
CA GLY A 14 -0.49 2.92 -0.34
C GLY A 14 -0.45 3.11 1.16
N ARG A 15 0.20 4.18 1.60
CA ARG A 15 0.20 4.59 3.01
C ARG A 15 0.02 6.10 3.08
N TYR A 16 -0.74 6.55 4.07
CA TYR A 16 -0.85 7.98 4.37
C TYR A 16 0.47 8.47 4.95
N THR A 17 0.91 9.65 4.53
CA THR A 17 1.97 10.40 5.19
C THR A 17 1.39 11.25 6.30
N THR A 18 2.25 11.76 7.17
CA THR A 18 1.89 12.76 8.19
C THR A 18 1.30 14.04 7.60
N ASP A 19 1.62 14.36 6.33
CA ASP A 19 1.04 15.48 5.57
C ASP A 19 -0.37 15.18 5.01
N GLY A 20 -0.92 13.98 5.27
CA GLY A 20 -2.22 13.55 4.74
C GLY A 20 -2.18 13.10 3.27
N HIS A 21 -1.00 12.96 2.67
CA HIS A 21 -0.86 12.49 1.30
C HIS A 21 -0.83 10.97 1.22
N PHE A 22 -1.51 10.37 0.25
CA PHE A 22 -1.52 8.91 0.07
C PHE A 22 -0.45 8.48 -0.95
N LEU A 23 0.70 8.04 -0.45
CA LEU A 23 1.84 7.65 -1.28
C LEU A 23 1.80 6.16 -1.63
N LEU A 24 2.16 5.84 -2.87
CA LEU A 24 2.42 4.46 -3.29
C LEU A 24 3.71 3.97 -2.61
N VAL A 25 3.55 3.09 -1.62
CA VAL A 25 4.68 2.52 -0.88
C VAL A 25 5.21 1.27 -1.56
N ALA A 26 4.35 0.41 -2.10
CA ALA A 26 4.82 -0.84 -2.68
C ALA A 26 3.88 -1.37 -3.75
N ARG A 27 4.45 -2.16 -4.66
CA ARG A 27 3.69 -3.02 -5.56
C ARG A 27 3.83 -4.45 -5.09
N SER A 28 2.73 -5.20 -5.05
CA SER A 28 2.85 -6.62 -4.77
C SER A 28 3.37 -7.39 -5.98
N THR A 29 4.02 -8.52 -5.72
CA THR A 29 4.13 -9.63 -6.66
C THR A 29 2.74 -10.19 -6.99
N PRO A 30 2.62 -11.06 -8.00
CA PRO A 30 1.40 -11.83 -8.24
C PRO A 30 0.89 -12.47 -6.95
N LEU A 31 -0.38 -12.24 -6.63
CA LEU A 31 -0.97 -12.68 -5.37
C LEU A 31 -0.92 -14.20 -5.22
N ALA A 32 -0.61 -14.65 -4.00
CA ALA A 32 -0.69 -16.07 -3.67
C ALA A 32 -2.13 -16.60 -3.90
N PRO A 33 -2.30 -17.87 -4.34
CA PRO A 33 -3.62 -18.41 -4.69
C PRO A 33 -4.65 -18.28 -3.57
N ARG A 34 -4.22 -18.45 -2.32
CA ARG A 34 -5.06 -18.28 -1.12
C ARG A 34 -5.59 -16.85 -1.01
N LEU A 35 -4.69 -15.86 -1.02
CA LEU A 35 -5.05 -14.45 -0.93
C LEU A 35 -5.91 -14.02 -2.11
N ARG A 36 -5.63 -14.54 -3.31
CA ARG A 36 -6.45 -14.28 -4.49
C ARG A 36 -7.89 -14.77 -4.32
N ALA A 37 -8.08 -15.94 -3.71
CA ALA A 37 -9.41 -16.47 -3.39
C ALA A 37 -10.10 -15.65 -2.29
N GLU A 38 -9.39 -15.24 -1.24
CA GLU A 38 -9.93 -14.39 -0.18
C GLU A 38 -10.38 -13.03 -0.74
N LEU A 39 -9.53 -12.37 -1.54
CA LEU A 39 -9.85 -11.10 -2.19
C LEU A 39 -11.02 -11.25 -3.19
N GLY A 40 -10.99 -12.32 -4.00
CA GLY A 40 -12.04 -12.65 -4.96
C GLY A 40 -13.37 -13.06 -4.32
N GLY A 41 -13.37 -13.44 -3.03
CA GLY A 41 -14.55 -13.78 -2.25
C GLY A 41 -15.38 -12.57 -1.80
N GLY A 42 -15.03 -11.36 -2.23
CA GLY A 42 -15.76 -10.14 -1.89
C GLY A 42 -15.14 -9.32 -0.76
N LEU A 43 -13.93 -9.65 -0.31
CA LEU A 43 -13.19 -8.84 0.67
C LEU A 43 -12.67 -7.51 0.09
N LEU A 44 -12.65 -7.38 -1.23
CA LEU A 44 -12.32 -6.13 -1.90
C LEU A 44 -13.57 -5.27 -2.08
N THR A 45 -13.68 -4.23 -1.27
CA THR A 45 -14.65 -3.16 -1.52
C THR A 45 -14.00 -2.13 -2.44
N PRO A 46 -14.53 -1.90 -3.66
CA PRO A 46 -14.02 -0.85 -4.53
C PRO A 46 -14.16 0.50 -3.82
N ALA A 47 -13.08 1.26 -3.80
CA ALA A 47 -13.09 2.56 -3.18
C ALA A 47 -13.88 3.53 -4.06
N GLY A 48 -14.71 4.37 -3.42
CA GLY A 48 -15.52 5.37 -4.10
C GLY A 48 -14.72 6.55 -4.65
N ALA A 49 -15.42 7.52 -5.23
CA ALA A 49 -14.85 8.74 -5.79
C ALA A 49 -14.10 9.62 -4.76
N ASP A 50 -14.38 9.43 -3.47
CA ASP A 50 -13.73 10.12 -2.36
C ASP A 50 -12.31 9.58 -2.07
N HIS A 51 -11.93 8.45 -2.67
CA HIS A 51 -10.64 7.84 -2.41
C HIS A 51 -9.48 8.67 -2.99
N PRO A 52 -8.38 8.89 -2.26
CA PRO A 52 -7.25 9.71 -2.72
C PRO A 52 -6.55 9.20 -3.98
N TRP A 53 -6.83 7.95 -4.39
CA TRP A 53 -6.33 7.35 -5.65
C TRP A 53 -7.39 7.24 -6.76
N HIS A 54 -8.54 7.89 -6.62
CA HIS A 54 -9.58 7.83 -7.65
C HIS A 54 -9.13 8.43 -8.99
N ASP A 55 -8.40 9.56 -8.95
CA ASP A 55 -7.91 10.28 -10.15
C ASP A 55 -6.39 10.09 -10.38
N VAL A 56 -5.77 9.17 -9.63
CA VAL A 56 -4.33 8.96 -9.72
C VAL A 56 -4.05 8.00 -10.87
N HIS A 57 -3.07 8.33 -11.72
CA HIS A 57 -2.60 7.45 -12.78
C HIS A 57 -1.23 6.89 -12.42
N PHE A 58 -1.13 5.56 -12.33
CA PHE A 58 0.14 4.85 -12.22
C PHE A 58 0.58 4.36 -13.59
N THR A 59 1.89 4.20 -13.80
CA THR A 59 2.44 3.60 -15.02
C THR A 59 2.71 2.11 -14.81
N SER A 60 2.49 1.31 -15.85
CA SER A 60 2.60 -0.15 -15.76
C SER A 60 4.04 -0.61 -15.50
N HIS A 61 5.01 0.10 -16.03
CA HIS A 61 6.43 -0.14 -15.80
C HIS A 61 7.24 1.15 -15.67
N TRP A 62 8.40 1.02 -15.04
CA TRP A 62 9.32 2.14 -14.86
C TRP A 62 9.78 2.66 -16.23
N GLY A 63 9.71 3.98 -16.42
CA GLY A 63 10.10 4.63 -17.68
C GLY A 63 9.09 4.50 -18.82
N SER A 64 7.88 3.99 -18.56
CA SER A 64 6.85 3.90 -19.59
C SER A 64 5.64 4.76 -19.34
N ARG A 65 5.06 5.22 -20.44
CA ARG A 65 3.89 6.11 -20.46
C ARG A 65 2.57 5.34 -20.47
N GLU A 66 2.62 4.02 -20.53
CA GLU A 66 1.41 3.22 -20.58
C GLU A 66 0.70 3.27 -19.22
N PRO A 67 -0.55 3.75 -19.19
CA PRO A 67 -1.31 3.85 -17.95
C PRO A 67 -1.61 2.44 -17.44
N LEU A 68 -1.27 2.19 -16.18
CA LEU A 68 -1.66 0.98 -15.48
C LEU A 68 -3.14 1.09 -15.12
N ALA A 69 -3.96 0.22 -15.68
CA ALA A 69 -5.33 0.07 -15.21
C ALA A 69 -5.33 -0.54 -13.80
N PHE A 70 -5.82 0.23 -12.83
CA PHE A 70 -6.02 -0.25 -11.47
C PHE A 70 -7.36 0.26 -10.92
N THR A 71 -7.93 -0.50 -10.01
CA THR A 71 -9.13 -0.10 -9.26
C THR A 71 -8.71 0.18 -7.82
N PRO A 72 -8.97 1.39 -7.28
CA PRO A 72 -8.71 1.67 -5.87
C PRO A 72 -9.66 0.85 -5.00
N ALA A 73 -9.17 0.37 -3.86
CA ALA A 73 -9.93 -0.40 -2.89
C ALA A 73 -9.41 -0.10 -1.48
N GLN A 74 -10.30 -0.13 -0.50
CA GLN A 74 -9.95 0.12 0.90
C GLN A 74 -9.75 -1.21 1.63
N LEU A 75 -8.49 -1.59 1.83
CA LEU A 75 -8.14 -2.80 2.58
C LEU A 75 -6.74 -2.65 3.17
N VAL A 76 -6.59 -3.01 4.44
CA VAL A 76 -5.27 -3.11 5.08
C VAL A 76 -4.70 -4.51 4.85
N ALA A 77 -3.43 -4.57 4.48
CA ALA A 77 -2.74 -5.84 4.29
C ALA A 77 -1.29 -5.77 4.79
N GLU A 78 -0.85 -6.86 5.37
CA GLU A 78 0.53 -7.12 5.76
C GLU A 78 1.28 -7.71 4.55
N PHE A 79 2.49 -7.23 4.33
CA PHE A 79 3.35 -7.70 3.25
C PHE A 79 4.78 -7.88 3.75
N HIS A 80 5.51 -8.78 3.09
CA HIS A 80 6.94 -8.92 3.26
C HIS A 80 7.65 -8.24 2.09
N GLY A 81 8.34 -7.15 2.42
CA GLY A 81 9.23 -6.45 1.51
C GLY A 81 10.67 -6.60 1.96
N ASP A 82 11.59 -6.50 1.01
CA ASP A 82 13.02 -6.44 1.30
C ASP A 82 13.40 -5.08 1.93
N THR A 83 14.64 -4.95 2.40
CA THR A 83 15.21 -3.72 2.95
C THR A 83 15.48 -2.64 1.90
N ALA A 84 15.31 -2.93 0.61
CA ALA A 84 15.45 -2.00 -0.51
C ALA A 84 14.31 -0.96 -0.60
N VAL A 85 14.20 -0.12 0.42
CA VAL A 85 13.25 0.99 0.53
C VAL A 85 13.94 2.31 0.18
N ASP A 86 13.30 3.10 -0.67
CA ASP A 86 13.72 4.44 -1.05
C ASP A 86 12.59 5.42 -0.78
N ARG A 87 12.81 6.38 0.12
CA ARG A 87 11.81 7.41 0.49
C ARG A 87 10.44 6.83 0.86
N GLY A 88 10.42 5.70 1.58
CA GLY A 88 9.19 5.03 1.99
C GLY A 88 8.54 4.15 0.91
N ARG A 89 9.21 4.00 -0.24
CA ARG A 89 8.78 3.17 -1.33
C ARG A 89 9.72 1.98 -1.52
N TRP A 90 9.17 0.77 -1.49
CA TRP A 90 9.92 -0.43 -1.86
C TRP A 90 10.24 -0.41 -3.35
N ARG A 91 11.53 -0.53 -3.67
CA ARG A 91 12.01 -0.60 -5.07
C ARG A 91 11.65 -1.93 -5.71
N HIS A 92 11.61 -3.01 -4.91
CA HIS A 92 11.24 -4.34 -5.37
C HIS A 92 9.77 -4.67 -5.06
N PRO A 93 9.11 -5.49 -5.90
CA PRO A 93 7.77 -5.98 -5.59
C PRO A 93 7.77 -6.77 -4.29
N VAL A 94 6.75 -6.58 -3.47
CA VAL A 94 6.62 -7.19 -2.14
C VAL A 94 5.64 -8.36 -2.18
N ASN A 95 5.84 -9.35 -1.32
CA ASN A 95 4.90 -10.46 -1.23
C ASN A 95 3.81 -10.13 -0.22
N LEU A 96 2.55 -10.15 -0.66
CA LEU A 96 1.42 -9.97 0.25
C LEU A 96 1.35 -11.20 1.17
N HIS A 97 1.35 -10.95 2.48
CA HIS A 97 1.43 -12.00 3.49
C HIS A 97 0.06 -12.28 4.11
N ARG A 98 -0.68 -11.23 4.52
CA ARG A 98 -1.97 -11.38 5.19
C ARG A 98 -2.88 -10.18 4.94
N LEU A 99 -4.18 -10.41 4.86
CA LEU A 99 -5.19 -9.34 4.81
C LEU A 99 -5.68 -9.06 6.24
N ARG A 100 -5.75 -7.78 6.60
CA ARG A 100 -6.25 -7.31 7.89
C ARG A 100 -7.58 -6.61 7.68
N ILE A 101 -8.63 -7.42 7.48
CA ILE A 101 -10.01 -6.93 7.37
C ILE A 101 -10.51 -6.30 8.68
N ASP A 102 -9.88 -6.66 9.80
CA ASP A 102 -10.17 -6.11 11.13
C ASP A 102 -9.55 -4.73 11.36
N LEU A 103 -8.74 -4.22 10.42
CA LEU A 103 -8.07 -2.92 10.53
C LEU A 103 -8.54 -1.97 9.45
N THR A 104 -8.63 -0.69 9.81
CA THR A 104 -8.91 0.40 8.89
C THR A 104 -7.60 1.11 8.50
N PRO A 105 -7.57 1.86 7.38
CA PRO A 105 -6.38 2.64 7.03
C PRO A 105 -5.96 3.65 8.12
N ASP A 106 -6.86 4.04 9.03
CA ASP A 106 -6.57 4.93 10.16
C ASP A 106 -5.79 4.23 11.28
N ASP A 107 -5.97 2.91 11.44
CA ASP A 107 -5.19 2.09 12.38
C ASP A 107 -3.73 1.90 11.95
N VAL A 108 -3.40 2.21 10.69
CA VAL A 108 -2.04 2.09 10.18
C VAL A 108 -1.28 3.38 10.47
N PRO A 109 -0.19 3.34 11.26
CA PRO A 109 0.57 4.55 11.56
C PRO A 109 1.01 5.23 10.26
N PRO A 110 0.96 6.57 10.14
CA PRO A 110 1.37 7.22 8.91
C PRO A 110 2.87 7.05 8.67
N TYR A 111 3.26 6.98 7.40
CA TYR A 111 4.68 7.01 7.04
C TYR A 111 5.30 8.33 7.50
N GLY A 112 6.38 8.25 8.28
CA GLY A 112 7.06 9.41 8.87
C GLY A 112 6.68 9.70 10.33
N ALA A 113 5.59 9.13 10.86
CA ALA A 113 5.17 9.35 12.26
C ALA A 113 6.22 8.86 13.28
N GLU A 114 6.90 7.76 12.95
CA GLU A 114 7.97 7.18 13.77
C GLU A 114 9.27 8.00 13.68
N GLN A 115 9.48 8.74 12.59
CA GLN A 115 10.68 9.56 12.38
C GLN A 115 10.59 10.91 13.10
N HIS A 116 9.38 11.37 13.42
CA HIS A 116 9.17 12.57 14.25
C HIS A 116 9.18 12.28 15.75
N SER A 117 9.02 11.00 16.16
CA SER A 117 9.09 10.61 17.58
C SER A 117 10.51 10.30 18.08
N ALA A 118 11.53 10.50 17.24
CA ALA A 118 12.94 10.33 17.59
C ALA A 118 13.68 11.68 17.66
N ASP A 119 13.10 12.67 18.33
CA ASP A 119 13.80 13.64 19.21
C ASP A 119 12.72 14.40 20.02
N PRO A 120 12.70 14.26 21.35
CA PRO A 120 13.45 15.23 22.13
C PRO A 120 14.20 14.65 23.34
N GLU A 121 15.36 15.25 23.60
CA GLU A 121 16.05 15.32 24.89
C GLU A 121 16.84 14.08 25.32
N GLN A 122 18.11 14.01 24.89
CA GLN A 122 19.15 13.45 25.74
C GLN A 122 19.47 14.49 26.83
N PRO A 123 19.17 14.25 28.12
CA PRO A 123 19.71 15.10 29.17
C PRO A 123 21.22 14.89 29.22
N ALA A 124 21.96 16.00 29.10
CA ALA A 124 23.36 16.07 29.43
C ALA A 124 23.54 15.59 30.88
N ALA A 125 24.10 14.41 31.06
CA ALA A 125 24.49 13.88 32.35
C ALA A 125 26.00 13.72 32.40
N GLN A 126 26.62 14.79 32.92
CA GLN A 126 27.83 14.85 33.75
C GLN A 126 29.19 14.52 33.11
#